data_AF-A0A673IGY6-F1
#
_entry.id   AF-A0A673IGY6-F1
#
_cell.length_a   1.000
_cell.length_b   1.000
_cell.length_c   1.000
_cell.angle_alpha   90.00
_cell.angle_beta   90.00
_cell.angle_gamma   90.00
#
_symmetry.space_group_name_H-M   'P 1'
#
loop_
_entity.id
_entity.type
_entity.pdbx_description
1 polymer ?
#
loop_
_entity_poly.entity_id
_entity_poly.type
_entity_poly.pdbx_seq_one_letter_code
_entity_poly.pdbx_strand_id
1 'polypeptide(L)'
;MAEYANLVRRAAGQLTGHGGVRGFLLQLFRVNDIKTGALVGIDKYGNKYYEDNRYFFGRHRWVIYTTEMNGKNTLWDVDGSMVPAEWHRWLHCMTDDPPTTHPPERVNDIKTGALVGIDKYGNKYYEDNRYFFGRHRWVIYTTEMNGKNTLWDVDGSMVPAEWHRWLHCMTDDPPTTHPPEPKKFLAKVHQFNNSGTLNCYVPYSTTRKKIHEWVPPKAGEK
;
A
#
# COMPACT_ATOMS: atom_id res chain seq x y z
N MET A 1 -10.34 -35.51 -23.89
CA MET A 1 -11.55 -35.86 -23.11
C MET A 1 -11.36 -35.74 -21.59
N ALA A 2 -10.25 -36.24 -21.01
CA ALA A 2 -10.00 -36.16 -19.57
C ALA A 2 -9.81 -34.73 -19.01
N GLU A 3 -9.16 -33.83 -19.76
CA GLU A 3 -9.01 -32.42 -19.34
C GLU A 3 -10.34 -31.66 -19.27
N TYR A 4 -11.23 -31.89 -20.24
CA TYR A 4 -12.56 -31.29 -20.25
C TYR A 4 -13.43 -31.81 -19.11
N ALA A 5 -13.32 -33.09 -18.75
CA ALA A 5 -14.02 -33.64 -17.60
C ALA A 5 -13.58 -32.97 -16.29
N ASN A 6 -12.28 -32.69 -16.13
CA ASN A 6 -11.76 -31.95 -14.98
C ASN A 6 -12.24 -30.48 -14.96
N LEU A 7 -12.34 -29.84 -16.13
CA LEU A 7 -12.88 -28.49 -16.25
C LEU A 7 -14.36 -28.43 -15.83
N VAL A 8 -15.18 -29.35 -16.35
CA VAL A 8 -16.61 -29.46 -16.00
C VAL A 8 -16.77 -29.76 -14.51
N ARG A 9 -15.92 -30.63 -13.95
CA ARG A 9 -15.92 -30.94 -12.51
C ARG A 9 -15.57 -29.71 -11.65
N ARG A 10 -14.61 -28.89 -12.10
CA ARG A 10 -14.26 -27.62 -11.43
C ARG A 10 -15.41 -26.61 -11.51
N ALA A 11 -16.03 -26.46 -12.68
CA ALA A 11 -17.18 -25.57 -12.87
C ALA A 11 -18.39 -26.00 -12.02
N ALA A 12 -18.68 -27.30 -11.97
CA ALA A 12 -19.69 -27.87 -11.08
C ALA A 12 -19.35 -27.62 -9.60
N GLY A 13 -18.07 -27.78 -9.23
CA GLY A 13 -17.56 -27.47 -7.89
C GLY A 13 -17.75 -26.00 -7.49
N GLN A 14 -17.57 -25.06 -8.43
CA GLN A 14 -17.83 -23.64 -8.21
C GLN A 14 -19.32 -23.35 -7.97
N LEU A 15 -20.21 -23.95 -8.78
CA LEU A 15 -21.66 -23.84 -8.60
C LEU A 15 -22.11 -24.33 -7.22
N THR A 16 -21.56 -25.47 -6.76
CA THR A 16 -21.86 -25.99 -5.42
C THR A 16 -21.23 -25.15 -4.31
N GLY A 17 -20.01 -24.63 -4.53
CA GLY A 17 -19.26 -23.84 -3.54
C GLY A 17 -19.91 -22.49 -3.22
N HIS A 18 -20.64 -21.90 -4.17
CA HIS A 18 -21.37 -20.64 -3.97
C HIS A 18 -22.81 -20.82 -3.48
N GLY A 19 -23.21 -22.02 -3.05
CA GLY A 19 -24.56 -22.27 -2.55
C GLY A 19 -25.61 -22.38 -3.66
N GLY A 20 -25.21 -22.89 -4.83
CA GLY A 20 -26.09 -23.13 -5.98
C GLY A 20 -26.12 -21.98 -6.99
N VAL A 21 -26.99 -22.12 -8.00
CA VAL A 21 -27.05 -21.20 -9.16
C VAL A 21 -27.33 -19.75 -8.74
N ARG A 22 -28.19 -19.53 -7.74
CA ARG A 22 -28.52 -18.18 -7.27
C ARG A 22 -27.33 -17.47 -6.63
N GLY A 23 -26.59 -18.17 -5.77
CA GLY A 23 -25.41 -17.60 -5.12
C GLY A 23 -24.26 -17.41 -6.12
N PHE A 24 -24.09 -18.35 -7.05
CA PHE A 24 -23.16 -18.21 -8.17
C PHE A 24 -23.44 -16.96 -9.02
N LEU A 25 -24.69 -16.74 -9.42
CA LEU A 25 -25.07 -15.57 -10.21
C LEU A 25 -24.91 -14.27 -9.41
N LEU A 26 -25.31 -14.26 -8.14
CA LEU A 26 -25.12 -13.09 -7.27
C LEU A 26 -23.64 -12.73 -7.15
N GLN A 27 -22.78 -13.73 -6.93
CA GLN A 27 -21.34 -13.54 -6.84
C GLN A 27 -20.75 -13.06 -8.17
N LEU A 28 -21.18 -13.64 -9.29
CA LEU A 28 -20.74 -13.25 -10.63
C LEU A 28 -21.09 -11.79 -10.93
N PHE A 29 -22.31 -11.35 -10.65
CA PHE A 29 -22.72 -9.98 -10.93
C PHE A 29 -22.16 -8.95 -9.93
N ARG A 30 -21.95 -9.35 -8.68
CA ARG A 30 -21.47 -8.44 -7.62
C ARG A 30 -19.95 -8.29 -7.59
N VAL A 31 -19.22 -9.39 -7.73
CA VAL A 31 -17.76 -9.44 -7.54
C VAL A 31 -17.02 -9.60 -8.87
N ASN A 32 -17.73 -9.91 -9.97
CA ASN A 32 -17.15 -10.23 -11.27
C ASN A 32 -16.10 -11.36 -11.21
N ASP A 33 -16.14 -12.18 -10.16
CA ASP A 33 -15.19 -13.27 -9.93
C ASP A 33 -15.88 -14.43 -9.19
N ILE A 34 -15.54 -15.67 -9.60
CA ILE A 34 -16.20 -16.90 -9.16
C ILE A 34 -15.22 -17.77 -8.34
N LYS A 35 -14.19 -17.15 -7.75
CA LYS A 35 -13.25 -17.88 -6.90
C LYS A 35 -13.96 -18.49 -5.71
N THR A 36 -13.48 -19.67 -5.33
CA THR A 36 -13.88 -20.40 -4.13
C THR A 36 -12.64 -20.57 -3.28
N GLY A 37 -12.74 -20.39 -1.97
CA GLY A 37 -11.62 -20.52 -1.05
C GLY A 37 -12.07 -20.99 0.33
N ALA A 38 -11.11 -21.27 1.20
CA ALA A 38 -11.38 -21.56 2.60
C ALA A 38 -11.83 -20.27 3.29
N LEU A 39 -12.93 -20.33 4.05
CA LEU A 39 -13.38 -19.20 4.87
C LEU A 39 -12.43 -19.09 6.07
N VAL A 40 -11.68 -17.99 6.13
CA VAL A 40 -10.72 -17.71 7.20
C VAL A 40 -11.41 -17.08 8.40
N GLY A 41 -12.36 -16.19 8.15
CA GLY A 41 -13.17 -15.62 9.21
C GLY A 41 -14.20 -14.60 8.75
N ILE A 42 -14.94 -14.09 9.72
CA ILE A 42 -16.00 -13.10 9.53
C ILE A 42 -15.68 -11.95 10.48
N ASP A 43 -15.72 -10.72 9.98
CA ASP A 43 -15.56 -9.55 10.85
C ASP A 43 -16.85 -9.16 11.58
N LYS A 44 -16.73 -8.16 12.45
CA LYS A 44 -17.85 -7.58 13.21
C LYS A 44 -18.99 -7.01 12.34
N TYR A 45 -18.74 -6.74 11.06
CA TYR A 45 -19.72 -6.18 10.13
C TYR A 45 -20.36 -7.26 9.24
N GLY A 46 -19.90 -8.51 9.34
CA GLY A 46 -20.39 -9.62 8.51
C GLY A 46 -19.65 -9.77 7.17
N ASN A 47 -18.55 -9.05 6.95
CA ASN A 47 -17.69 -9.31 5.78
C ASN A 47 -16.97 -10.65 5.98
N LYS A 48 -16.91 -11.44 4.91
CA LYS A 48 -16.33 -12.79 4.92
C LYS A 48 -15.00 -12.79 4.20
N TYR A 49 -13.97 -13.29 4.85
CA TYR A 49 -12.60 -13.33 4.35
C TYR A 49 -12.22 -14.74 3.92
N TYR A 50 -11.66 -14.87 2.73
CA TYR A 50 -11.32 -16.15 2.14
C TYR A 50 -9.86 -16.21 1.74
N GLU A 51 -9.28 -17.40 1.84
CA GLU A 51 -7.92 -17.69 1.40
C GLU A 51 -7.88 -18.97 0.55
N ASP A 52 -7.12 -18.93 -0.53
CA ASP A 52 -6.74 -20.11 -1.30
C ASP A 52 -5.33 -19.93 -1.89
N ASN A 53 -4.37 -20.67 -1.32
CA ASN A 53 -2.95 -20.66 -1.67
C ASN A 53 -2.65 -21.21 -3.08
N ARG A 54 -3.66 -21.73 -3.79
CA ARG A 54 -3.52 -22.14 -5.20
C ARG A 54 -3.47 -20.93 -6.14
N TYR A 55 -4.00 -19.79 -5.72
CA TYR A 55 -3.96 -18.56 -6.51
C TYR A 55 -2.64 -17.81 -6.32
N PHE A 56 -2.33 -16.95 -7.29
CA PHE A 56 -1.13 -16.13 -7.24
C PHE A 56 -1.21 -15.05 -6.16
N PHE A 57 -0.04 -14.53 -5.78
CA PHE A 57 0.10 -13.48 -4.76
C PHE A 57 -0.73 -12.23 -5.09
N GLY A 58 -1.49 -11.71 -4.11
CA GLY A 58 -2.46 -10.62 -4.32
C GLY A 58 -3.84 -11.07 -4.80
N ARG A 59 -4.03 -12.35 -5.19
CA ARG A 59 -5.35 -12.95 -5.46
C ARG A 59 -5.72 -14.12 -4.56
N HIS A 60 -4.78 -14.65 -3.80
CA HIS A 60 -4.98 -15.74 -2.84
C HIS A 60 -5.80 -15.34 -1.61
N ARG A 61 -5.91 -14.04 -1.28
CA ARG A 61 -6.77 -13.52 -0.21
C ARG A 61 -7.79 -12.56 -0.80
N TRP A 62 -9.05 -12.68 -0.40
CA TRP A 62 -10.10 -11.75 -0.81
C TRP A 62 -11.20 -11.63 0.24
N VAL A 63 -11.97 -10.55 0.12
CA VAL A 63 -13.13 -10.26 0.98
C VAL A 63 -14.40 -10.31 0.14
N ILE A 64 -15.46 -10.90 0.71
CA ILE A 64 -16.83 -10.76 0.24
C ILE A 64 -17.54 -9.86 1.24
N TYR A 65 -17.86 -8.64 0.80
CA TYR A 65 -18.51 -7.64 1.62
C TYR A 65 -19.91 -8.09 2.06
N THR A 66 -20.33 -7.66 3.24
CA THR A 66 -21.71 -7.77 3.72
C THR A 66 -22.67 -7.02 2.77
N THR A 67 -23.95 -7.40 2.77
CA THR A 67 -24.99 -6.68 2.01
C THR A 67 -25.50 -5.46 2.76
N GLU A 68 -25.25 -5.37 4.07
CA GLU A 68 -25.66 -4.26 4.91
C GLU A 68 -24.58 -3.95 5.93
N MET A 69 -24.19 -2.68 6.02
CA MET A 69 -23.22 -2.20 6.99
C MET A 69 -23.73 -0.90 7.62
N ASN A 70 -23.77 -0.84 8.96
CA ASN A 70 -24.21 0.33 9.73
C ASN A 70 -25.59 0.88 9.30
N GLY A 71 -26.55 0.00 8.98
CA GLY A 71 -27.91 0.38 8.57
C GLY A 71 -28.03 0.92 7.13
N LYS A 72 -26.98 0.82 6.32
CA LYS A 72 -27.00 1.17 4.89
C LYS A 72 -26.89 -0.10 4.04
N ASN A 73 -27.69 -0.16 2.97
CA ASN A 73 -27.61 -1.23 1.98
C ASN A 73 -26.37 -1.01 1.09
N THR A 74 -25.37 -1.90 1.21
CA THR A 74 -24.09 -1.86 0.51
C THR A 74 -23.97 -2.99 -0.53
N LEU A 75 -25.11 -3.43 -1.08
CA LEU A 75 -25.13 -4.51 -2.06
C LEU A 75 -24.25 -4.19 -3.29
N TRP A 76 -24.33 -2.96 -3.80
CA TRP A 76 -23.58 -2.50 -4.99
C TRP A 76 -22.49 -1.46 -4.66
N ASP A 77 -22.64 -0.72 -3.56
CA ASP A 77 -21.70 0.33 -3.15
C ASP A 77 -20.65 -0.25 -2.20
N VAL A 78 -19.73 -1.05 -2.75
CA VAL A 78 -18.61 -1.63 -1.99
C VAL A 78 -17.43 -0.66 -1.98
N ASP A 79 -16.82 -0.46 -0.80
CA ASP A 79 -15.64 0.37 -0.63
C ASP A 79 -14.57 -0.38 0.18
N GLY A 80 -13.30 -0.21 -0.18
CA GLY A 80 -12.17 -0.78 0.55
C GLY A 80 -12.08 -0.28 1.99
N SER A 81 -12.65 0.88 2.30
CA SER A 81 -12.74 1.41 3.67
C SER A 81 -13.64 0.60 4.59
N MET A 82 -14.48 -0.31 4.05
CA MET A 82 -15.36 -1.17 4.82
C MET A 82 -14.62 -2.32 5.53
N VAL A 83 -13.36 -2.56 5.18
CA VAL A 83 -12.50 -3.53 5.84
C VAL A 83 -11.93 -2.90 7.13
N PRO A 84 -12.20 -3.48 8.31
CA PRO A 84 -11.61 -2.98 9.56
C PRO A 84 -10.08 -3.14 9.54
N ALA A 85 -9.39 -2.25 10.26
CA ALA A 85 -7.92 -2.19 10.27
C ALA A 85 -7.24 -3.53 10.61
N GLU A 86 -7.87 -4.35 11.47
CA GLU A 86 -7.36 -5.66 11.87
C GLU A 86 -7.31 -6.64 10.68
N TRP A 87 -8.36 -6.65 9.85
CA TRP A 87 -8.45 -7.50 8.67
C TRP A 87 -7.71 -6.92 7.46
N HIS A 88 -7.52 -5.60 7.39
CA HIS A 88 -6.77 -4.94 6.32
C HIS A 88 -5.34 -5.47 6.23
N ARG A 89 -4.67 -5.67 7.37
CA ARG A 89 -3.27 -6.15 7.42
C ARG A 89 -3.14 -7.55 6.82
N TRP A 90 -4.02 -8.45 7.22
CA TRP A 90 -4.05 -9.82 6.70
C TRP A 90 -4.44 -9.85 5.22
N LEU A 91 -5.46 -9.10 4.82
CA LEU A 91 -5.94 -9.03 3.43
C LEU A 91 -4.83 -8.55 2.47
N HIS A 92 -4.02 -7.59 2.91
CA HIS A 92 -2.88 -7.06 2.15
C HIS A 92 -1.56 -7.79 2.40
N CYS A 93 -1.60 -8.98 3.01
CA CYS A 93 -0.41 -9.82 3.24
C CYS A 93 0.69 -9.13 4.07
N MET A 94 0.30 -8.17 4.91
CA MET A 94 1.21 -7.53 5.86
C MET A 94 1.49 -8.44 7.06
N THR A 95 0.52 -9.28 7.43
CA THR A 95 0.64 -10.33 8.44
C THR A 95 0.22 -11.67 7.83
N ASP A 96 0.88 -12.74 8.25
CA ASP A 96 0.51 -14.10 7.83
C ASP A 96 -0.72 -14.58 8.59
N ASP A 97 -0.82 -14.21 9.87
CA ASP A 97 -1.91 -14.61 10.73
C ASP A 97 -3.13 -13.68 10.61
N PRO A 98 -4.36 -14.25 10.61
CA PRO A 98 -5.58 -13.48 10.69
C PRO A 98 -5.75 -12.86 12.08
N PRO A 99 -6.52 -11.77 12.21
CA PRO A 99 -6.72 -11.09 13.48
C PRO A 99 -7.43 -11.96 14.54
N THR A 100 -8.02 -13.08 14.13
CA THR A 100 -8.59 -14.10 15.02
C THR A 100 -7.53 -14.89 15.78
N THR A 101 -6.33 -15.02 15.24
CA THR A 101 -5.22 -15.79 15.85
C THR A 101 -4.31 -14.89 16.68
N HIS A 102 -4.07 -13.65 16.22
CA HIS A 102 -3.31 -12.64 16.94
C HIS A 102 -4.04 -11.29 16.88
N PRO A 103 -4.53 -10.74 18.02
CA PRO A 103 -5.10 -9.40 18.03
C PRO A 103 -4.03 -8.37 17.59
N PRO A 104 -4.43 -7.25 16.98
CA PRO A 104 -3.51 -6.31 16.36
C PRO A 104 -2.68 -5.57 17.41
N GLU A 105 -1.56 -6.14 17.81
CA GLU A 105 -0.48 -5.38 18.45
C GLU A 105 0.27 -4.54 17.40
N ARG A 106 0.87 -3.43 17.85
CA ARG A 106 1.81 -2.64 17.04
C ARG A 106 2.91 -3.60 16.60
N VAL A 107 3.01 -3.85 15.29
CA VAL A 107 3.99 -4.81 14.76
C VAL A 107 5.37 -4.20 14.86
N ASN A 108 6.11 -4.64 15.87
CA ASN A 108 7.55 -4.73 15.82
C ASN A 108 7.87 -6.18 15.47
N ASP A 109 7.71 -6.56 14.19
CA ASP A 109 8.20 -7.85 13.72
C ASP A 109 9.72 -7.87 13.95
N ILE A 110 10.19 -8.85 14.72
CA ILE A 110 11.63 -9.08 14.89
C ILE A 110 12.14 -9.67 13.58
N LYS A 111 12.71 -8.81 12.74
CA LYS A 111 13.34 -9.21 11.49
C LYS A 111 14.85 -9.30 11.64
N THR A 112 15.43 -10.35 11.08
CA THR A 112 16.88 -10.55 11.01
C THR A 112 17.30 -10.65 9.55
N GLY A 113 18.23 -9.82 9.09
CA GLY A 113 18.68 -9.89 7.70
C GLY A 113 20.07 -9.32 7.50
N ALA A 114 20.59 -9.47 6.28
CA ALA A 114 21.90 -8.94 5.91
C ALA A 114 21.81 -7.42 5.71
N LEU A 115 22.76 -6.67 6.26
CA LEU A 115 22.87 -5.23 6.03
C LEU A 115 23.41 -5.00 4.60
N VAL A 116 22.57 -4.45 3.73
CA VAL A 116 22.91 -4.17 2.33
C VAL A 116 23.64 -2.84 2.19
N GLY A 117 23.25 -1.85 3.00
CA GLY A 117 23.94 -0.57 3.02
C GLY A 117 23.31 0.45 3.95
N ILE A 118 23.98 1.60 4.03
CA ILE A 118 23.57 2.75 4.81
C ILE A 118 23.49 3.93 3.86
N ASP A 119 22.42 4.71 3.92
CA ASP A 119 22.32 5.94 3.13
C ASP A 119 23.11 7.10 3.74
N LYS A 120 23.04 8.25 3.07
CA LYS A 120 23.69 9.50 3.46
C LYS A 120 23.16 10.07 4.78
N TYR A 121 21.97 9.64 5.20
CA TYR A 121 21.24 10.15 6.35
C TYR A 121 21.33 9.20 7.56
N GLY A 122 21.91 8.02 7.38
CA GLY A 122 22.05 7.01 8.42
C GLY A 122 20.92 5.96 8.45
N ASN A 123 20.00 5.97 7.47
CA ASN A 123 19.01 4.89 7.31
C ASN A 123 19.74 3.61 6.88
N LYS A 124 19.41 2.50 7.53
CA LYS A 124 20.04 1.20 7.30
C LYS A 124 19.09 0.29 6.53
N TYR A 125 19.57 -0.28 5.44
CA TYR A 125 18.77 -1.12 4.54
C TYR A 125 19.18 -2.58 4.69
N TYR A 126 18.19 -3.44 4.85
CA TYR A 126 18.38 -4.87 5.07
C TYR A 126 17.64 -5.69 4.04
N GLU A 127 18.22 -6.84 3.70
CA GLU A 127 17.63 -7.83 2.84
C GLU A 127 17.80 -9.23 3.42
N ASP A 128 16.75 -10.04 3.37
CA ASP A 128 16.83 -11.48 3.59
C ASP A 128 15.81 -12.22 2.71
N ASN A 129 16.35 -12.98 1.75
CA ASN A 129 15.60 -13.77 0.77
C ASN A 129 14.86 -14.97 1.40
N ARG A 130 15.06 -15.26 2.69
CA ARG A 130 14.25 -16.23 3.42
C ARG A 130 12.84 -15.72 3.68
N TYR A 131 12.68 -14.40 3.80
CA TYR A 131 11.35 -13.81 3.93
C TYR A 131 10.65 -13.75 2.58
N PHE A 132 9.33 -13.69 2.65
CA PHE A 132 8.48 -13.63 1.48
C PHE A 132 8.73 -12.38 0.62
N PHE A 133 8.46 -12.50 -0.68
CA PHE A 133 8.58 -11.40 -1.64
C PHE A 133 7.74 -10.17 -1.20
N GLY A 134 8.32 -8.97 -1.27
CA GLY A 134 7.73 -7.75 -0.71
C GLY A 134 7.95 -7.53 0.81
N ARG A 135 8.37 -8.54 1.58
CA ARG A 135 8.81 -8.40 2.99
C ARG A 135 10.30 -8.63 3.22
N HIS A 136 10.97 -9.23 2.23
CA HIS A 136 12.41 -9.51 2.22
C HIS A 136 13.32 -8.28 2.24
N ARG A 137 12.85 -7.09 1.87
CA ARG A 137 13.59 -5.83 1.98
C ARG A 137 12.92 -4.91 2.99
N TRP A 138 13.69 -4.30 3.87
CA TRP A 138 13.19 -3.30 4.82
C TRP A 138 14.25 -2.27 5.18
N VAL A 139 13.78 -1.16 5.75
CA VAL A 139 14.62 -0.06 6.22
C VAL A 139 14.44 0.11 7.72
N ILE A 140 15.54 0.37 8.41
CA ILE A 140 15.55 0.90 9.78
C ILE A 140 15.98 2.35 9.66
N TYR A 141 15.04 3.25 9.99
CA TYR A 141 15.28 4.69 9.91
C TYR A 141 16.30 5.14 10.94
N THR A 142 17.01 6.21 10.61
CA THR A 142 17.86 6.94 11.55
C THR A 142 17.04 7.57 12.67
N THR A 143 17.69 7.79 13.81
CA THR A 143 17.10 8.51 14.94
C THR A 143 17.01 10.01 14.70
N GLU A 144 17.84 10.55 13.80
CA GLU A 144 17.86 11.96 13.46
C GLU A 144 18.04 12.16 11.96
N MET A 145 17.15 12.93 11.35
CA MET A 145 17.23 13.30 9.94
C MET A 145 16.95 14.79 9.76
N ASN A 146 17.83 15.50 9.05
CA ASN A 146 17.71 16.93 8.75
C ASN A 146 17.43 17.81 9.98
N GLY A 147 18.05 17.49 11.13
CA GLY A 147 17.92 18.26 12.38
C GLY A 147 16.64 18.02 13.17
N LYS A 148 15.83 17.01 12.81
CA LYS A 148 14.66 16.56 13.59
C LYS A 148 14.93 15.19 14.21
N ASN A 149 14.50 15.00 15.45
CA ASN A 149 14.47 13.68 16.09
C ASN A 149 13.31 12.88 15.51
N THR A 150 13.62 11.78 14.82
CA THR A 150 12.69 10.93 14.08
C THR A 150 12.53 9.56 14.73
N LEU A 151 12.97 9.40 15.99
CA LEU A 151 12.91 8.11 16.71
C LEU A 151 11.51 7.50 16.71
N TRP A 152 10.48 8.33 16.91
CA TRP A 152 9.08 7.90 16.93
C TRP A 152 8.26 8.39 15.73
N ASP A 153 8.76 9.39 15.01
CA ASP A 153 8.08 10.05 13.89
C ASP A 153 8.73 9.65 12.56
N VAL A 154 8.77 8.35 12.29
CA VAL A 154 9.29 7.80 11.03
C VAL A 154 8.27 8.01 9.89
N ASP A 155 8.75 8.41 8.72
CA ASP A 155 7.93 8.60 7.53
C ASP A 155 8.54 7.88 6.32
N GLY A 156 7.70 7.25 5.49
CA GLY A 156 8.13 6.58 4.26
C GLY A 156 8.82 7.52 3.27
N SER A 157 8.49 8.82 3.32
CA SER A 157 9.13 9.83 2.48
C SER A 157 10.58 10.15 2.85
N MET A 158 11.10 9.62 3.98
CA MET A 158 12.48 9.81 4.42
C MET A 158 13.49 9.02 3.58
N VAL A 159 13.04 7.99 2.84
CA VAL A 159 13.89 7.20 1.96
C VAL A 159 14.30 8.05 0.74
N PRO A 160 15.60 8.22 0.46
CA PRO A 160 16.04 8.98 -0.71
C PRO A 160 15.78 8.21 -2.01
N ALA A 161 15.72 8.94 -3.13
CA ALA A 161 15.34 8.40 -4.43
C ALA A 161 16.19 7.21 -4.89
N GLU A 162 17.49 7.20 -4.58
CA GLU A 162 18.39 6.09 -4.91
C GLU A 162 18.00 4.77 -4.24
N TRP A 163 17.58 4.82 -2.97
CA TRP A 163 17.22 3.65 -2.18
C TRP A 163 15.75 3.26 -2.38
N HIS A 164 14.90 4.22 -2.75
CA HIS A 164 13.49 3.98 -3.02
C HIS A 164 13.29 2.94 -4.13
N ARG A 165 14.08 2.99 -5.22
CA ARG A 165 13.99 2.01 -6.32
C ARG A 165 14.25 0.58 -5.85
N TRP A 166 15.28 0.40 -5.04
CA TRP A 166 15.68 -0.92 -4.54
C TRP A 166 14.70 -1.43 -3.48
N LEU A 167 14.29 -0.58 -2.54
CA LEU A 167 13.34 -0.93 -1.48
C LEU A 167 11.98 -1.38 -2.05
N HIS A 168 11.51 -0.72 -3.10
CA HIS A 168 10.26 -1.05 -3.79
C HIS A 168 10.41 -2.09 -4.91
N CYS A 169 11.51 -2.85 -4.93
CA CYS A 169 11.72 -3.94 -5.87
C CYS A 169 11.60 -3.52 -7.36
N MET A 170 11.92 -2.26 -7.68
CA MET A 170 11.98 -1.79 -9.08
C MET A 170 13.30 -2.19 -9.76
N THR A 171 14.30 -2.53 -8.95
CA THR A 171 15.63 -2.96 -9.36
C THR A 171 16.18 -3.91 -8.30
N ASP A 172 16.94 -4.91 -8.72
CA ASP A 172 17.64 -5.81 -7.79
C ASP A 172 18.95 -5.20 -7.31
N ASP A 173 19.52 -4.32 -8.12
CA ASP A 173 20.77 -3.65 -7.82
C ASP A 173 20.60 -2.53 -6.78
N PRO A 174 21.28 -2.61 -5.62
CA PRO A 174 21.28 -1.52 -4.65
C PRO A 174 22.15 -0.36 -5.14
N PRO A 175 21.88 0.87 -4.67
CA PRO A 175 22.66 2.06 -5.07
C PRO A 175 24.11 2.02 -4.56
N THR A 176 24.46 1.10 -3.66
CA THR A 176 25.85 0.83 -3.24
C THR A 176 26.67 0.16 -4.35
N THR A 177 26.04 -0.70 -5.16
CA THR A 177 26.70 -1.38 -6.29
C THR A 177 26.52 -0.59 -7.59
N HIS A 178 25.32 -0.06 -7.82
CA HIS A 178 24.97 0.69 -9.01
C HIS A 178 24.45 2.09 -8.65
N PRO A 179 25.35 3.04 -8.33
CA PRO A 179 24.95 4.38 -7.96
C PRO A 179 24.29 5.11 -9.13
N PRO A 180 23.26 5.94 -8.89
CA PRO A 180 22.64 6.72 -9.95
C PRO A 180 23.61 7.79 -10.48
N GLU A 181 23.53 8.07 -11.78
CA GLU A 181 24.33 9.11 -12.40
C GLU A 181 24.00 10.50 -11.80
N PRO A 182 24.98 11.21 -11.23
CA PRO A 182 24.74 12.52 -10.64
C PRO A 182 24.49 13.56 -11.73
N LYS A 183 23.29 14.15 -11.75
CA LYS A 183 22.95 15.27 -12.64
C LYS A 183 22.92 16.59 -11.88
N LYS A 184 23.41 17.66 -12.51
CA LYS A 184 23.55 18.99 -11.88
C LYS A 184 22.24 19.58 -11.32
N PHE A 185 21.10 19.20 -11.91
CA PHE A 185 19.77 19.67 -11.51
C PHE A 185 19.14 18.83 -10.41
N LEU A 186 19.70 17.67 -10.05
CA LEU A 186 19.16 16.85 -8.98
C LEU A 186 19.46 17.51 -7.63
N ALA A 187 18.49 17.43 -6.73
CA ALA A 187 18.65 17.92 -5.37
C ALA A 187 19.81 17.17 -4.69
N LYS A 188 20.81 17.91 -4.21
CA LYS A 188 21.93 17.33 -3.46
C LYS A 188 21.48 16.72 -2.14
N VAL A 189 20.49 17.35 -1.51
CA VAL A 189 19.88 16.92 -0.25
C VAL A 189 18.42 16.57 -0.52
N HIS A 190 18.06 15.32 -0.23
CA HIS A 190 16.69 14.82 -0.22
C HIS A 190 15.85 15.56 0.83
N GLN A 191 14.67 16.00 0.42
CA GLN A 191 13.67 16.61 1.30
C GLN A 191 12.52 15.62 1.48
N PHE A 192 12.26 15.25 2.72
CA PHE A 192 11.07 14.45 3.07
C PHE A 192 9.80 15.31 2.98
N ASN A 193 8.64 14.67 3.12
CA ASN A 193 7.35 15.32 2.99
C ASN A 193 7.15 16.41 4.06
N ASN A 194 6.98 17.65 3.61
CA ASN A 194 6.74 18.82 4.46
C ASN A 194 5.25 19.22 4.54
N SER A 195 4.33 18.37 4.09
CA SER A 195 2.89 18.61 4.23
C SER A 195 2.51 18.84 5.70
N GLY A 196 1.61 19.79 5.96
CA GLY A 196 1.19 20.16 7.31
C GLY A 196 2.23 20.97 8.12
N THR A 197 3.40 21.26 7.57
CA THR A 197 4.42 22.12 8.19
C THR A 197 4.42 23.53 7.59
N LEU A 198 5.14 24.47 8.22
CA LEU A 198 5.36 25.81 7.66
C LEU A 198 6.10 25.81 6.31
N ASN A 199 6.83 24.73 6.01
CA ASN A 199 7.58 24.55 4.77
C ASN A 199 6.77 23.79 3.69
N CYS A 200 5.45 23.74 3.82
CA CYS A 200 4.59 23.10 2.84
C CYS A 200 4.59 23.90 1.51
N TYR A 201 4.35 23.20 0.41
CA TYR A 201 4.19 23.85 -0.89
C TYR A 201 2.87 24.61 -0.93
N VAL A 202 2.94 25.94 -1.13
CA VAL A 202 1.78 26.80 -1.34
C VAL A 202 1.72 27.17 -2.82
N PRO A 203 0.66 26.79 -3.56
CA PRO A 203 0.54 27.14 -4.96
C PRO A 203 0.36 28.66 -5.11
N TYR A 204 1.04 29.23 -6.10
CA TYR A 204 0.90 30.63 -6.49
C TYR A 204 0.75 30.74 -8.01
N SER A 205 0.17 31.83 -8.49
CA SER A 205 0.12 32.10 -9.92
C SER A 205 1.54 32.40 -10.42
N THR A 206 2.05 31.55 -11.31
CA THR A 206 3.31 31.79 -12.02
C THR A 206 3.15 32.79 -13.18
N THR A 207 1.91 33.20 -13.48
CA THR A 207 1.64 34.21 -14.50
C THR A 207 1.82 35.62 -13.96
N ARG A 208 2.41 36.49 -14.78
CA ARG A 208 2.48 37.93 -14.48
C ARG A 208 1.12 38.57 -14.73
N LYS A 209 0.91 39.74 -14.13
CA LYS A 209 -0.27 40.55 -14.37
C LYS A 209 -0.39 40.88 -15.87
N LYS A 210 -1.56 40.62 -16.46
CA LYS A 210 -1.81 40.84 -17.89
C LYS A 210 -2.15 42.29 -18.24
N ILE A 211 -2.85 42.98 -17.35
CA ILE A 211 -3.32 44.35 -17.54
C ILE A 211 -2.60 45.22 -16.51
N HIS A 212 -1.88 46.24 -16.96
CA HIS A 212 -1.24 47.22 -16.09
C HIS A 212 -2.21 48.38 -15.83
N GLU A 213 -2.44 48.74 -14.56
CA GLU A 213 -3.23 49.94 -14.26
C GLU A 213 -2.42 51.21 -14.55
N TRP A 214 -3.13 52.23 -15.00
CA TRP A 214 -2.58 53.59 -14.98
C TRP A 214 -2.47 54.07 -13.52
N VAL A 215 -1.28 54.52 -13.12
CA VAL A 215 -1.04 55.13 -11.81
C VAL A 215 -1.19 56.64 -11.95
N PRO A 216 -2.18 57.29 -11.30
CA PRO A 216 -2.37 58.72 -11.42
C PRO A 216 -1.20 59.50 -10.78
N PRO A 217 -0.86 60.69 -11.30
CA PRO A 217 0.12 61.54 -10.66
C PRO A 217 -0.38 62.01 -9.28
N LYS A 218 0.52 62.09 -8.30
CA LYS A 218 0.20 62.63 -6.97
C LYS A 218 -0.03 64.14 -7.08
N ALA A 219 -1.15 64.62 -6.56
CA ALA A 219 -1.42 66.06 -6.52
C ALA A 219 -0.43 66.76 -5.57
N GLY A 220 0.42 67.65 -6.09
CA GLY A 220 1.26 68.55 -5.30
C GLY A 220 2.78 68.38 -5.40
N GLU A 221 3.30 67.40 -6.14
CA GLU A 221 4.73 67.36 -6.48
C GLU A 221 4.98 68.32 -7.67
N LYS A 222 5.47 69.53 -7.35
CA LYS A 222 6.08 70.47 -8.31
C LYS A 222 7.60 70.34 -8.25
#